data_AF-A0A954RB97-F1
#
_entry.id   AF-A0A954RB97-F1
#
_cell.length_a   1.000
_cell.length_b   1.000
_cell.length_c   1.000
_cell.angle_alpha   90.00
_cell.angle_beta   90.00
_cell.angle_gamma   90.00
#
_symmetry.space_group_name_H-M   'P 1'
#
loop_
_entity.id
_entity.type
_entity.pdbx_description
1 polymer ?
#
loop_
_entity_poly.entity_id
_entity_poly.type
_entity_poly.pdbx_seq_one_letter_code
_entity_poly.pdbx_strand_id
1 'polypeptide(L)' 'MTDDTETRRERFAQHADQQSVGLLQEFWAFLRHSPKWWLVPIVVVLMLLSLLVMLGGTAAAPFIYTLF' A
#
# COMPACT_ATOMS: atom_id res chain seq x y z
N MET A 1 38.68 18.21 34.62
CA MET A 1 38.42 16.93 33.91
C MET A 1 36.97 16.49 34.09
N THR A 2 35.99 17.40 34.02
CA THR A 2 34.56 17.10 34.31
C THR A 2 33.57 17.76 33.34
N ASP A 3 34.03 18.53 32.36
CA ASP A 3 33.18 19.34 31.47
C ASP A 3 32.74 18.55 30.21
N ASP A 4 33.61 17.66 29.71
CA ASP A 4 33.35 16.88 28.48
C ASP A 4 32.20 15.86 28.59
N THR A 5 31.85 15.45 29.80
CA THR A 5 30.79 14.45 30.04
C THR A 5 29.38 15.01 29.90
N GLU A 6 29.18 16.31 30.09
CA GLU A 6 27.86 16.95 30.00
C GLU A 6 27.47 17.22 28.54
N THR A 7 28.37 17.84 27.78
CA THR A 7 28.21 18.14 26.34
C THR A 7 27.98 16.88 25.48
N ARG A 8 28.51 15.73 25.91
CA ARG A 8 28.31 14.46 25.21
C ARG A 8 26.89 13.91 25.45
N ARG A 9 26.33 14.10 26.64
CA ARG A 9 24.99 13.61 27.03
C ARG A 9 23.86 14.39 26.36
N GLU A 10 24.02 15.70 26.18
CA GLU A 10 23.03 16.55 25.48
C GLU A 10 22.87 16.16 24.00
N ARG A 11 24.01 15.91 23.31
CA ARG A 11 23.99 15.42 21.92
C ARG A 11 23.30 14.07 21.78
N PHE A 12 23.38 13.20 22.79
CA PHE A 12 22.69 11.92 22.76
C PHE A 12 21.18 12.03 23.01
N ALA A 13 20.74 12.99 23.83
CA ALA A 13 19.31 13.23 24.05
C ALA A 13 18.60 13.78 22.79
N GLN A 14 19.34 14.51 21.95
CA GLN A 14 18.78 15.20 20.78
C GLN A 14 18.52 14.29 19.56
N HIS A 15 19.09 13.09 19.52
CA HIS A 15 18.94 12.16 18.39
C HIS A 15 17.76 11.17 18.52
N ALA A 16 17.09 11.13 19.68
CA ALA A 16 15.92 10.26 19.89
C ALA A 16 14.62 10.85 19.32
N ASP A 17 14.63 12.14 18.93
CA ASP A 17 13.49 12.84 18.34
C ASP A 17 13.55 12.88 16.81
N GLN A 18 14.23 11.91 16.18
CA GLN A 18 14.06 11.65 14.75
C GLN A 18 12.69 10.99 14.55
N GLN A 19 11.67 11.85 14.61
CA GLN A 19 10.38 11.77 13.97
C GLN A 19 10.09 10.36 13.45
N SER A 20 9.54 9.52 14.33
CA SER A 20 8.94 8.25 13.96
C SER A 20 7.69 8.57 13.15
N VAL A 21 7.89 8.90 11.86
CA VAL A 21 6.86 8.76 10.85
C VAL A 21 6.32 7.36 11.05
N GLY A 22 5.11 7.26 11.63
CA GLY A 22 4.66 5.99 12.21
C GLY A 22 4.79 4.87 11.19
N LEU A 23 5.12 3.66 11.64
CA LEU A 23 5.37 2.50 10.75
C LEU A 23 4.29 2.34 9.67
N LEU A 24 3.03 2.68 9.98
CA LEU A 24 1.92 2.70 9.02
C LEU A 24 2.10 3.71 7.87
N GLN A 25 2.63 4.90 8.15
CA GLN A 25 2.87 5.93 7.15
C GLN A 25 4.06 5.57 6.25
N GLU A 26 5.14 5.01 6.80
CA GLU A 26 6.24 4.45 5.99
C GLU A 26 5.75 3.28 5.13
N PHE A 27 4.95 2.38 5.69
CA PHE A 27 4.35 1.27 4.96
C PHE A 27 3.42 1.76 3.85
N TRP A 28 2.59 2.78 4.12
CA TRP A 28 1.72 3.40 3.12
C TRP A 28 2.50 4.11 2.01
N ALA A 29 3.60 4.79 2.35
CA ALA A 29 4.50 5.40 1.39
C ALA A 29 5.18 4.33 0.51
N PHE A 30 5.60 3.21 1.09
CA PHE A 30 6.18 2.07 0.39
C PHE A 30 5.16 1.40 -0.57
N LEU A 31 3.93 1.21 -0.10
CA LEU A 31 2.82 0.68 -0.92
C LEU A 31 2.46 1.61 -2.08
N ARG A 32 2.54 2.92 -1.87
CA ARG A 32 2.30 3.94 -2.91
C ARG A 32 3.46 4.01 -3.92
N HIS A 33 4.67 3.62 -3.52
CA HIS A 33 5.85 3.55 -4.39
C HIS A 33 5.80 2.41 -5.42
N SER A 34 4.95 1.40 -5.20
CA SER A 34 4.56 0.45 -6.25
C SER A 34 3.29 0.97 -6.92
N PRO A 35 3.38 1.78 -8.00
CA PRO A 35 2.19 2.22 -8.72
C PRO A 35 1.43 0.97 -9.17
N LYS A 36 0.38 0.61 -8.45
CA LYS A 36 -0.61 -0.42 -8.83
C LYS A 36 -1.44 0.03 -10.05
N TRP A 37 -0.83 0.79 -10.95
CA TRP A 37 -1.34 1.13 -12.27
C TRP A 37 -1.61 -0.12 -13.11
N TRP A 38 -0.98 -1.26 -12.77
CA TRP A 38 -1.32 -2.57 -13.33
C TRP A 38 -2.58 -3.21 -12.73
N LEU A 39 -2.97 -2.82 -11.50
CA LEU A 39 -4.20 -3.32 -10.87
C LEU A 39 -5.43 -2.59 -11.39
N VAL A 40 -5.28 -1.31 -11.73
CA VAL A 40 -6.35 -0.48 -12.31
C VAL A 40 -7.01 -1.14 -13.53
N PRO A 41 -6.29 -1.57 -14.58
CA PRO A 41 -6.92 -2.19 -15.75
C PRO A 41 -7.63 -3.51 -15.40
N ILE A 42 -7.09 -4.32 -14.48
CA ILE A 42 -7.71 -5.56 -14.01
C ILE A 42 -9.05 -5.25 -13.32
N VAL A 43 -9.06 -4.29 -12.40
CA VAL A 43 -10.28 -3.89 -11.66
C VAL A 43 -11.34 -3.32 -12.60
N VAL A 44 -10.94 -2.51 -13.59
CA VAL A 44 -11.87 -1.95 -14.60
C VAL A 44 -12.54 -3.06 -15.41
N VAL A 45 -11.77 -4.05 -15.88
CA VAL A 45 -12.34 -5.20 -16.63
C VAL A 45 -13.31 -5.99 -15.76
N LEU A 46 -12.96 -6.27 -14.50
CA LEU A 46 -13.85 -6.97 -13.57
C LEU A 46 -15.15 -6.20 -13.31
N MET A 47 -15.08 -4.88 -13.17
CA MET A 47 -16.26 -4.03 -12.97
C MET A 47 -17.17 -4.02 -14.20
N LEU A 48 -16.59 -3.93 -15.41
CA LEU A 48 -17.32 -4.02 -16.66
C LEU A 48 -17.98 -5.39 -16.84
N LEU A 49 -17.27 -6.48 -16.53
CA LEU A 49 -17.83 -7.83 -16.57
C LEU A 49 -18.96 -7.99 -15.56
N SER A 50 -18.79 -7.50 -14.33
CA SER A 50 -19.85 -7.52 -13.31
C SER A 50 -21.11 -6.77 -13.79
N LEU A 51 -20.94 -5.60 -14.41
CA LEU A 51 -22.05 -4.82 -14.95
C LEU A 51 -22.72 -5.54 -16.13
N LEU A 52 -21.92 -6.13 -17.03
CA LEU A 52 -22.41 -6.90 -18.17
C LEU A 52 -23.21 -8.12 -17.72
N VAL A 53 -22.77 -8.80 -16.65
CA VAL A 53 -23.51 -9.92 -16.04
C VAL A 53 -24.83 -9.44 -15.44
N MET A 54 -24.81 -8.30 -14.76
CA MET A 54 -26.02 -7.72 -14.15
C MET A 54 -27.06 -7.32 -15.20
N LEU A 55 -26.62 -6.80 -16.34
CA LEU A 55 -27.49 -6.44 -17.47
C LEU A 55 -27.91 -7.67 -18.31
N GLY A 56 -27.07 -8.71 -18.36
CA GLY A 56 -27.24 -9.88 -19.23
C GLY A 56 -28.02 -11.07 -18.63
N GLY A 57 -28.50 -10.98 -17.39
CA GLY A 57 -29.37 -11.98 -16.75
C GLY A 57 -28.68 -13.27 -16.31
N THR A 58 -27.87 -13.93 -17.16
CA THR A 58 -27.28 -15.26 -16.90
C THR A 58 -26.11 -15.58 -17.84
N ALA A 59 -25.15 -14.67 -18.05
CA ALA A 59 -24.15 -14.82 -19.14
C ALA A 59 -22.72 -15.21 -18.71
N ALA A 60 -22.37 -15.28 -17.43
CA ALA A 60 -21.03 -15.71 -16.98
C ALA A 60 -20.86 -17.23 -16.77
N ALA A 61 -21.97 -17.98 -16.78
CA ALA A 61 -21.97 -19.42 -16.61
C ALA A 61 -21.14 -20.22 -17.66
N PRO A 62 -21.05 -19.84 -18.96
CA PRO A 62 -20.40 -20.72 -19.94
C PRO A 62 -18.86 -20.64 -19.93
N PHE A 63 -18.22 -19.59 -19.40
CA PHE A 63 -16.75 -19.46 -19.48
C PHE A 63 -16.00 -20.26 -18.43
N ILE A 64 -16.61 -20.48 -17.25
CA ILE A 64 -16.07 -21.37 -16.22
C ILE A 64 -16.13 -22.84 -16.65
N TYR A 65 -17.06 -23.21 -17.55
CA TYR A 65 -17.23 -24.58 -18.03
C TYR A 65 -16.65 -24.86 -19.43
N THR A 66 -16.29 -23.86 -20.24
CA THR A 66 -15.64 -24.11 -21.55
C THR A 66 -14.15 -24.42 -21.47
N LEU A 67 -13.51 -24.18 -20.31
CA LEU A 67 -12.09 -24.47 -20.09
C LEU A 67 -11.84 -25.83 -19.42
N PHE A 68 -12.90 -26.62 -19.18
CA PHE A 68 -12.84 -27.98 -18.65
C PHE A 68 -13.59 -28.96 -19.57
#